data_AF-A0A7K2ZR76-F1
#
_entry.id   AF-A0A7K2ZR76-F1
#
_cell.length_a   1.000
_cell.length_b   1.000
_cell.length_c   1.000
_cell.angle_alpha   90.00
_cell.angle_beta   90.00
_cell.angle_gamma   90.00
#
_symmetry.space_group_name_H-M   'P 1'
#
loop_
_entity.id
_entity.type
_entity.pdbx_description
1 polymer ?
#
loop_
_entity_poly.entity_id
_entity_poly.type
_entity_poly.pdbx_seq_one_letter_code
_entity_poly.pdbx_strand_id
1 'polypeptide(L)'
;VWGAAAVALTLSVPLSLACGLLAGTVHLAAVAAAWLYNLRLKATVLSWVPYAAGFAALPSLVTLSLPDGPWPRWWTVAAGALLGCAAHLGDTLPDIEADRAAGIRGLPHRLGARGTRLLLPVPLLAATGVLVLGPPGPVDAGSLAVLVLAGAAAPLGPALGRWWRKAALAGAVTVAAADLALLLTRGTALS
;
A
#
# COMPACT_ATOMS: atom_id res chain seq x y z
N VAL A 1 10.08 20.97 12.40
CA VAL A 1 9.68 19.61 11.98
C VAL A 1 9.22 18.75 13.16
N TRP A 2 10.04 18.55 14.21
CA TRP A 2 9.69 17.70 15.35
C TRP A 2 8.42 18.12 16.12
N GLY A 3 8.22 19.41 16.36
CA GLY A 3 6.97 19.90 16.99
C GLY A 3 5.73 19.57 16.17
N ALA A 4 5.78 19.76 14.84
CA ALA A 4 4.69 19.39 13.95
C ALA A 4 4.44 17.87 13.93
N ALA A 5 5.49 17.05 13.98
CA ALA A 5 5.37 15.59 14.06
C ALA A 5 4.73 15.14 15.38
N ALA A 6 5.10 15.77 16.50
CA ALA A 6 4.48 15.49 17.81
C ALA A 6 3.01 15.89 17.83
N VAL A 7 2.67 17.08 17.31
CA VAL A 7 1.27 17.54 17.18
C VAL A 7 0.47 16.58 16.31
N ALA A 8 0.99 16.19 15.14
CA ALA A 8 0.32 15.25 14.25
C ALA A 8 0.11 13.87 14.92
N LEU A 9 1.11 13.36 15.64
CA LEU A 9 0.99 12.11 16.39
C LEU A 9 -0.10 12.23 17.48
N THR A 10 -0.09 13.30 18.27
CA THR A 10 -1.08 13.53 19.32
C THR A 10 -2.49 13.65 18.74
N LEU A 11 -2.68 14.40 17.66
CA LEU A 11 -3.98 14.56 17.00
C LEU A 11 -4.44 13.28 16.29
N SER A 12 -3.52 12.44 15.83
CA SER A 12 -3.90 11.19 15.18
C SER A 12 -4.72 10.30 16.09
N VAL A 13 -4.46 10.27 17.40
CA VAL A 13 -5.20 9.43 18.36
C VAL A 13 -6.69 9.74 18.40
N PRO A 14 -7.14 10.93 18.81
CA PRO A 14 -8.57 11.25 18.87
C PRO A 14 -9.23 11.21 17.49
N LEU A 15 -8.56 11.68 16.43
CA LEU A 15 -9.12 11.67 15.08
C LEU A 15 -9.34 10.25 14.55
N SER A 16 -8.43 9.32 14.85
CA SER A 16 -8.57 7.92 14.45
C SER A 16 -9.73 7.25 15.17
N LEU A 17 -9.84 7.48 16.49
CA LEU A 17 -10.89 6.88 17.31
C LEU A 17 -12.26 7.47 16.99
N ALA A 18 -12.33 8.70 16.49
CA ALA A 18 -13.57 9.31 15.99
C ALA A 18 -14.15 8.58 14.76
N CYS A 19 -13.33 7.83 14.01
CA CYS A 19 -13.78 6.97 12.91
C CYS A 19 -14.28 5.59 13.37
N GLY A 20 -14.35 5.34 14.68
CA GLY A 20 -14.73 4.06 15.29
C GLY A 20 -13.53 3.29 15.84
N LEU A 21 -13.77 2.41 16.81
CA LEU A 21 -12.68 1.76 17.58
C LEU A 21 -11.81 0.84 16.73
N LEU A 22 -12.42 0.06 15.83
CA LEU A 22 -11.71 -0.86 14.95
C LEU A 22 -10.88 -0.12 13.90
N ALA A 23 -11.50 0.80 13.15
CA ALA A 23 -10.79 1.66 12.19
C ALA A 23 -9.69 2.46 12.88
N GLY A 24 -9.99 3.03 14.04
CA GLY A 24 -9.03 3.79 14.83
C GLY A 24 -7.81 2.97 15.24
N THR A 25 -8.01 1.73 15.69
CA THR A 25 -6.92 0.83 16.07
C THR A 25 -6.07 0.44 14.86
N VAL A 26 -6.68 0.14 13.71
CA VAL A 26 -5.95 -0.15 12.47
C VAL A 26 -5.11 1.05 12.03
N HIS A 27 -5.65 2.27 12.09
CA HIS A 27 -4.92 3.48 11.71
C HIS A 27 -3.76 3.73 12.67
N LEU A 28 -3.97 3.60 13.98
CA LEU A 28 -2.93 3.80 14.97
C LEU A 28 -1.82 2.75 14.87
N ALA A 29 -2.14 1.50 14.52
CA ALA A 29 -1.15 0.49 14.18
C ALA A 29 -0.30 0.89 12.96
N ALA A 30 -0.93 1.45 11.91
CA ALA A 30 -0.22 1.97 10.75
C ALA A 30 0.68 3.17 11.10
N VAL A 31 0.21 4.11 11.93
CA VAL A 31 1.00 5.23 12.44
C VAL A 31 2.20 4.72 13.25
N ALA A 32 1.99 3.75 14.14
CA ALA A 32 3.07 3.14 14.92
C ALA A 32 4.11 2.46 14.02
N ALA A 33 3.68 1.75 12.97
CA ALA A 33 4.56 1.15 11.98
C ALA A 33 5.39 2.22 11.24
N ALA A 34 4.77 3.34 10.84
CA ALA A 34 5.45 4.46 10.18
C ALA A 34 6.49 5.13 11.09
N TRP A 35 6.21 5.28 12.39
CA TRP A 35 7.21 5.74 13.36
C TRP A 35 8.36 4.73 13.50
N LEU A 36 8.04 3.44 13.64
CA LEU A 36 9.03 2.38 13.75
C LEU A 36 9.94 2.29 12.51
N TYR A 37 9.41 2.58 11.32
CA TYR A 37 10.19 2.76 10.09
C TYR A 37 11.29 3.81 10.27
N ASN A 38 10.90 5.03 10.63
CA ASN A 38 11.82 6.16 10.72
C ASN A 38 12.85 6.00 11.83
N LEU A 39 12.43 5.44 12.97
CA LEU A 39 13.28 5.29 14.15
C LEU A 39 14.25 4.12 14.05
N ARG A 40 13.88 3.03 13.37
CA ARG A 40 14.71 1.81 13.32
C ARG A 40 14.68 1.09 11.98
N LEU A 41 13.49 0.74 11.47
CA LEU A 41 13.41 -0.30 10.44
C LEU A 41 13.92 0.12 9.07
N LYS A 42 13.96 1.41 8.73
CA LYS A 42 14.43 1.89 7.42
C LYS A 42 15.85 1.43 7.07
N ALA A 43 16.70 1.25 8.09
CA ALA A 43 18.08 0.80 7.92
C ALA A 43 18.26 -0.72 8.07
N THR A 44 17.17 -1.50 8.07
CA THR A 44 17.19 -2.96 8.29
C THR A 44 16.59 -3.73 7.11
N VAL A 45 16.82 -5.04 7.06
CA VAL A 45 16.19 -5.94 6.05
C VAL A 45 14.65 -5.92 6.12
N LEU A 46 14.07 -5.46 7.23
CA LEU A 46 12.63 -5.34 7.43
C LEU A 46 12.07 -3.96 7.02
N SER A 47 12.85 -3.15 6.30
CA SER A 47 12.44 -1.79 5.88
C SER A 47 11.12 -1.74 5.10
N TRP A 48 10.73 -2.84 4.45
CA TRP A 48 9.50 -2.94 3.67
C TRP A 48 8.24 -3.20 4.51
N VAL A 49 8.39 -3.78 5.72
CA VAL A 49 7.25 -4.20 6.55
C VAL A 49 6.34 -3.02 6.92
N PRO A 50 6.85 -1.84 7.32
CA PRO A 50 5.99 -0.70 7.61
C PRO A 50 5.19 -0.20 6.42
N TYR A 51 5.77 -0.24 5.23
CA TYR A 51 5.08 0.12 3.99
C TYR A 51 3.95 -0.86 3.67
N ALA A 52 4.21 -2.16 3.80
CA ALA A 52 3.18 -3.19 3.62
C ALA A 52 2.03 -3.00 4.61
N ALA A 53 2.33 -2.81 5.90
CA ALA A 53 1.33 -2.59 6.94
C ALA A 53 0.51 -1.31 6.69
N GLY A 54 1.18 -0.20 6.34
CA GLY A 54 0.52 1.08 6.08
C GLY A 54 -0.44 1.03 4.89
N PHE A 55 -0.03 0.44 3.77
CA PHE A 55 -0.91 0.32 2.60
C PHE A 55 -2.01 -0.75 2.79
N ALA A 56 -1.77 -1.82 3.53
CA ALA A 56 -2.79 -2.81 3.90
C ALA A 56 -3.89 -2.21 4.80
N ALA A 57 -3.52 -1.24 5.64
CA ALA A 57 -4.46 -0.52 6.49
C ALA A 57 -5.47 0.30 5.68
N LEU A 58 -5.07 0.92 4.56
CA LEU A 58 -5.94 1.81 3.76
C LEU A 58 -7.32 1.23 3.41
N PRO A 59 -7.43 0.08 2.71
CA PRO A 59 -8.75 -0.50 2.42
C PRO A 59 -9.48 -0.95 3.68
N SER A 60 -8.74 -1.35 4.72
CA SER A 60 -9.34 -1.75 6.01
C SER A 60 -10.01 -0.58 6.72
N LEU A 61 -9.37 0.60 6.69
CA LEU A 61 -9.93 1.83 7.27
C LEU A 61 -11.22 2.24 6.61
N VAL A 62 -11.31 2.14 5.28
CA VAL A 62 -12.51 2.50 4.54
C VAL A 62 -13.70 1.66 4.98
N THR A 63 -13.56 0.34 5.02
CA THR A 63 -14.70 -0.54 5.36
C THR A 63 -15.02 -0.52 6.86
N LEU A 64 -14.01 -0.45 7.74
CA LEU A 64 -14.21 -0.43 9.20
C LEU A 64 -14.74 0.89 9.74
N SER A 65 -14.66 1.98 8.97
CA SER A 65 -15.22 3.29 9.37
C SER A 65 -16.71 3.43 9.04
N LEU A 66 -17.28 2.49 8.29
CA LEU A 66 -18.71 2.48 7.95
C LEU A 66 -19.50 1.82 9.09
N PRO A 67 -20.55 2.48 9.62
CA PRO A 67 -21.52 1.83 10.51
C PRO A 67 -22.10 0.59 9.83
N ASP A 68 -22.06 -0.55 10.51
CA ASP A 68 -22.51 -1.86 10.01
C ASP A 68 -21.89 -2.27 8.66
N GLY A 69 -20.71 -1.72 8.34
CA GLY A 69 -19.96 -2.04 7.13
C GLY A 69 -19.43 -3.49 7.13
N PRO A 70 -19.14 -4.04 5.94
CA PRO A 70 -18.54 -5.36 5.84
C PRO A 70 -17.12 -5.36 6.40
N TRP A 71 -16.64 -6.54 6.78
CA TRP A 71 -15.22 -6.73 7.07
C TRP A 71 -14.36 -6.46 5.82
N PRO A 72 -13.13 -5.94 5.99
CA PRO A 72 -12.19 -5.77 4.90
C PRO A 72 -12.00 -7.08 4.13
N ARG A 73 -12.08 -7.03 2.80
CA ARG A 73 -11.87 -8.21 1.97
C ARG A 73 -10.38 -8.56 1.99
N TRP A 74 -10.04 -9.82 2.24
CA TRP A 74 -8.64 -10.24 2.38
C TRP A 74 -7.79 -9.90 1.13
N TRP A 75 -8.38 -9.97 -0.07
CA TRP A 75 -7.69 -9.65 -1.32
C TRP A 75 -7.37 -8.15 -1.48
N THR A 76 -8.22 -7.25 -0.96
CA THR A 76 -7.91 -5.80 -1.00
C THR A 76 -6.81 -5.45 0.00
N VAL A 77 -6.82 -6.08 1.18
CA VAL A 77 -5.76 -5.94 2.19
C VAL A 77 -4.43 -6.47 1.67
N ALA A 78 -4.42 -7.66 1.05
CA ALA A 78 -3.22 -8.27 0.48
C ALA A 78 -2.68 -7.46 -0.72
N ALA A 79 -3.55 -6.97 -1.61
CA ALA A 79 -3.16 -6.09 -2.70
C ALA A 79 -2.57 -4.78 -2.17
N GLY A 80 -3.17 -4.17 -1.14
CA GLY A 80 -2.62 -3.01 -0.44
C GLY A 80 -1.21 -3.29 0.10
N ALA A 81 -1.02 -4.39 0.82
CA ALA A 81 0.29 -4.78 1.33
C ALA A 81 1.36 -4.88 0.22
N LEU A 82 1.02 -5.53 -0.90
CA LEU A 82 1.89 -5.68 -2.05
C LEU A 82 2.20 -4.33 -2.72
N LEU A 83 1.21 -3.46 -2.88
CA LEU A 83 1.42 -2.09 -3.36
C LEU A 83 2.33 -1.29 -2.43
N GLY A 84 2.23 -1.49 -1.11
CA GLY A 84 3.16 -0.93 -0.13
C GLY A 84 4.59 -1.41 -0.35
N CYS A 85 4.80 -2.71 -0.55
CA CYS A 85 6.11 -3.25 -0.91
C CYS A 85 6.67 -2.61 -2.19
N ALA A 86 5.84 -2.46 -3.22
CA ALA A 86 6.23 -1.80 -4.47
C ALA A 86 6.58 -0.32 -4.25
N ALA A 87 5.79 0.40 -3.46
CA ALA A 87 6.04 1.79 -3.10
C ALA A 87 7.39 1.94 -2.38
N HIS A 88 7.70 1.06 -1.42
CA HIS A 88 8.99 1.05 -0.73
C HIS A 88 10.17 0.89 -1.69
N LEU A 89 10.08 -0.08 -2.62
CA LEU A 89 11.11 -0.31 -3.63
C LEU A 89 11.26 0.89 -4.57
N GLY A 90 10.15 1.45 -5.05
CA GLY A 90 10.15 2.58 -5.97
C GLY A 90 10.63 3.89 -5.36
N ASP A 91 10.32 4.12 -4.08
CA ASP A 91 10.78 5.30 -3.33
C ASP A 91 12.28 5.22 -3.00
N THR A 92 12.76 4.02 -2.65
CA THR A 92 14.18 3.83 -2.33
C THR A 92 15.07 3.84 -3.58
N LEU A 93 14.61 3.25 -4.69
CA LEU A 93 15.41 3.04 -5.91
C LEU A 93 16.23 4.25 -6.40
N PRO A 94 15.67 5.47 -6.56
CA PRO A 94 16.43 6.62 -7.06
C PRO A 94 17.48 7.14 -6.07
N ASP A 95 17.35 6.80 -4.78
CA ASP A 95 18.12 7.41 -3.69
C ASP A 95 19.09 6.41 -3.02
N ILE A 96 19.20 5.17 -3.52
CA ILE A 96 20.03 4.08 -2.96
C ILE A 96 21.47 4.53 -2.67
N GLU A 97 22.13 5.19 -3.62
CA GLU A 97 23.52 5.62 -3.47
C GLU A 97 23.67 6.70 -2.38
N ALA A 98 22.76 7.68 -2.35
CA ALA A 98 22.77 8.75 -1.35
C ALA A 98 22.47 8.20 0.05
N ASP A 99 21.48 7.32 0.17
CA ASP A 99 21.09 6.70 1.44
C ASP A 99 22.19 5.80 2.00
N ARG A 100 22.90 5.05 1.15
CA ARG A 100 24.08 4.27 1.56
C ARG A 100 25.20 5.16 2.08
N ALA A 101 25.44 6.31 1.46
CA ALA A 101 26.42 7.29 1.95
C ALA A 101 26.03 7.86 3.31
N ALA A 102 24.72 7.98 3.59
CA ALA A 102 24.16 8.33 4.90
C ALA A 102 24.11 7.15 5.90
N GLY A 103 24.66 5.99 5.56
CA GLY A 103 24.71 4.80 6.42
C GLY A 103 23.42 3.98 6.46
N ILE A 104 22.42 4.29 5.64
CA ILE A 104 21.15 3.55 5.59
C ILE A 104 21.33 2.27 4.78
N ARG A 105 20.97 1.12 5.36
CA ARG A 105 21.15 -0.21 4.75
C ARG A 105 19.91 -1.11 4.85
N GLY A 106 18.78 -0.59 4.36
CA GLY A 106 17.53 -1.32 4.21
C GLY A 106 17.57 -2.44 3.16
N LEU A 107 16.47 -3.17 2.97
CA LEU A 107 16.39 -4.25 1.96
C LEU A 107 16.78 -3.79 0.53
N PRO A 108 16.23 -2.68 -0.03
CA PRO A 108 16.56 -2.26 -1.39
C PRO A 108 18.05 -1.86 -1.52
N HIS A 109 18.60 -1.23 -0.48
CA HIS A 109 20.02 -0.92 -0.40
C HIS A 109 20.92 -2.16 -0.38
N ARG A 110 20.44 -3.33 0.03
CA ARG A 110 21.23 -4.57 -0.01
C ARG A 110 21.15 -5.23 -1.38
N LEU A 111 20.00 -5.13 -2.04
CA LEU A 111 19.79 -5.58 -3.42
C LEU A 111 20.52 -4.68 -4.45
N GLY A 112 20.79 -3.43 -4.09
CA GLY A 112 21.34 -2.42 -4.99
C GLY A 112 20.33 -1.95 -6.04
N ALA A 113 20.73 -0.94 -6.84
CA ALA A 113 19.84 -0.34 -7.83
C ALA A 113 19.34 -1.34 -8.87
N ARG A 114 20.20 -2.23 -9.38
CA ARG A 114 19.81 -3.25 -10.34
C ARG A 114 18.83 -4.28 -9.74
N GLY A 115 19.15 -4.83 -8.57
CA GLY A 115 18.30 -5.82 -7.91
C GLY A 115 16.94 -5.23 -7.51
N THR A 116 16.93 -4.02 -6.95
CA THR A 116 15.69 -3.31 -6.59
C THR A 116 14.82 -3.03 -7.81
N ARG A 117 15.44 -2.60 -8.93
CA ARG A 117 14.72 -2.34 -10.18
C ARG A 117 14.10 -3.60 -10.78
N LEU A 118 14.80 -4.73 -10.72
CA LEU A 118 14.28 -6.02 -11.19
C LEU A 118 13.21 -6.59 -10.27
N LEU A 119 13.28 -6.32 -8.96
CA LEU A 119 12.30 -6.78 -7.99
C LEU A 119 11.00 -5.97 -8.03
N LEU A 120 11.07 -4.66 -8.32
CA LEU A 120 9.94 -3.73 -8.28
C LEU A 120 8.66 -4.23 -9.00
N PRO A 121 8.71 -4.84 -10.20
CA PRO A 121 7.51 -5.31 -10.89
C PRO A 121 6.83 -6.50 -10.20
N VAL A 122 7.54 -7.29 -9.41
CA VAL A 122 7.03 -8.51 -8.79
C VAL A 122 5.84 -8.24 -7.85
N PRO A 123 5.95 -7.37 -6.82
CA PRO A 123 4.81 -7.07 -5.96
C PRO A 123 3.67 -6.37 -6.70
N LEU A 124 3.93 -5.64 -7.79
CA LEU A 124 2.89 -5.00 -8.60
C LEU A 124 2.06 -6.06 -9.36
N LEU A 125 2.72 -6.98 -10.04
CA LEU A 125 2.05 -8.08 -10.73
C LEU A 125 1.33 -9.00 -9.75
N ALA A 126 1.92 -9.25 -8.59
CA ALA A 126 1.26 -9.98 -7.52
C ALA A 126 0.00 -9.26 -7.02
N ALA A 127 0.05 -7.93 -6.84
CA ALA A 127 -1.12 -7.14 -6.45
C ALA A 127 -2.22 -7.22 -7.51
N THR A 128 -1.88 -7.09 -8.80
CA THR A 128 -2.83 -7.28 -9.91
C THR A 128 -3.43 -8.68 -9.90
N GLY A 129 -2.60 -9.72 -9.75
CA GLY A 129 -3.07 -11.10 -9.67
C GLY A 129 -4.02 -11.34 -8.50
N VAL A 130 -3.71 -10.79 -7.31
CA VAL A 130 -4.59 -10.87 -6.13
C VAL A 130 -5.91 -10.15 -6.37
N LEU A 131 -5.89 -8.98 -7.01
CA LEU A 131 -7.13 -8.23 -7.30
C LEU A 131 -8.01 -8.92 -8.36
N VAL A 132 -7.39 -9.60 -9.34
CA VAL A 132 -8.11 -10.34 -10.39
C VAL A 132 -8.65 -11.67 -9.88
N LEU A 133 -7.88 -12.41 -9.08
CA LEU A 133 -8.19 -13.78 -8.68
C LEU A 133 -8.80 -13.89 -7.27
N GLY A 134 -8.70 -12.83 -6.46
CA GLY A 134 -9.19 -12.82 -5.09
C GLY A 134 -10.71 -12.75 -4.95
N PRO A 135 -11.42 -11.86 -5.68
CA PRO A 135 -12.87 -11.79 -5.63
C PRO A 135 -13.55 -13.10 -6.06
N PRO A 136 -14.66 -13.51 -5.43
CA PRO A 136 -15.38 -14.71 -5.81
C PRO A 136 -16.14 -14.51 -7.13
N GLY A 137 -16.10 -15.51 -8.01
CA GLY A 137 -16.79 -15.52 -9.29
C GLY A 137 -15.87 -15.79 -10.47
N PRO A 138 -16.40 -15.83 -11.71
CA PRO A 138 -15.59 -15.97 -12.91
C PRO A 138 -14.76 -14.71 -13.17
N VAL A 139 -13.53 -14.89 -13.66
CA VAL A 139 -12.69 -13.79 -14.13
C VAL A 139 -13.22 -13.31 -15.47
N ASP A 140 -13.63 -12.03 -15.54
CA ASP A 140 -14.11 -11.42 -16.78
C ASP A 140 -12.95 -11.08 -17.74
N ALA A 141 -13.28 -10.84 -19.01
CA ALA A 141 -12.31 -10.54 -20.06
C ALA A 141 -11.52 -9.23 -19.81
N GLY A 142 -12.13 -8.24 -19.14
CA GLY A 142 -11.47 -6.99 -18.77
C GLY A 142 -10.41 -7.20 -17.70
N SER A 143 -10.73 -7.97 -16.66
CA SER A 143 -9.78 -8.37 -15.61
C SER A 143 -8.60 -9.17 -16.17
N LEU A 144 -8.87 -10.07 -17.13
CA LEU A 144 -7.81 -10.80 -17.84
C LEU A 144 -6.95 -9.87 -18.71
N ALA A 145 -7.57 -8.92 -19.42
CA ALA A 145 -6.84 -7.92 -20.21
C ALA A 145 -5.92 -7.06 -19.33
N VAL A 146 -6.39 -6.63 -18.15
CA VAL A 146 -5.57 -5.91 -17.18
C VAL A 146 -4.36 -6.74 -16.74
N LEU A 147 -4.55 -8.03 -16.44
CA LEU A 147 -3.45 -8.91 -16.06
C LEU A 147 -2.41 -9.06 -17.17
N VAL A 148 -2.84 -9.25 -18.41
CA VAL A 148 -1.97 -9.36 -19.58
C VAL A 148 -1.22 -8.05 -19.84
N LEU A 149 -1.91 -6.91 -19.81
CA LEU A 149 -1.30 -5.60 -20.01
C LEU A 149 -0.31 -5.27 -18.89
N ALA A 150 -0.64 -5.57 -17.63
CA ALA A 150 0.27 -5.41 -16.51
C ALA A 150 1.52 -6.27 -16.68
N GLY A 151 1.36 -7.54 -17.08
CA GLY A 151 2.45 -8.45 -17.40
C GLY A 151 3.37 -7.92 -18.51
N ALA A 152 2.78 -7.39 -19.58
CA ALA A 152 3.52 -6.82 -20.71
C ALA A 152 4.23 -5.50 -20.36
N ALA A 153 3.64 -4.66 -19.50
CA ALA A 153 4.18 -3.37 -19.08
C ALA A 153 5.20 -3.47 -17.93
N ALA A 154 5.15 -4.52 -17.12
CA ALA A 154 6.07 -4.78 -16.02
C ALA A 154 7.56 -4.61 -16.35
N PRO A 155 8.10 -5.11 -17.48
CA PRO A 155 9.50 -4.88 -17.85
C PRO A 155 9.81 -3.43 -18.25
N LEU A 156 8.80 -2.62 -18.62
CA LEU A 156 8.95 -1.22 -19.02
C LEU A 156 8.99 -0.26 -17.80
N GLY A 157 8.29 -0.60 -16.72
CA GLY A 157 8.25 0.17 -15.47
C GLY A 157 9.62 0.52 -14.86
N PRO A 158 10.61 -0.41 -14.83
CA PRO A 158 12.01 -0.15 -14.54
C PRO A 158 12.63 1.08 -15.21
N ALA A 159 12.13 1.50 -16.37
CA ALA A 159 12.66 2.65 -17.12
C ALA A 159 12.05 4.00 -16.70
N LEU A 160 10.89 4.02 -16.02
CA LEU A 160 10.08 5.25 -15.84
C LEU A 160 10.27 5.95 -14.48
N GLY A 161 10.98 5.34 -13.54
CA GLY A 161 11.52 6.00 -12.33
C GLY A 161 10.48 6.78 -11.48
N ARG A 162 10.76 8.05 -11.21
CA ARG A 162 10.11 8.91 -10.18
C ARG A 162 8.60 9.16 -10.36
N TRP A 163 8.03 8.95 -11.55
CA TRP A 163 6.60 9.17 -11.82
C TRP A 163 5.68 8.12 -11.18
N TRP A 164 6.25 6.98 -10.78
CA TRP A 164 5.53 5.81 -10.29
C TRP A 164 4.89 5.96 -8.90
N ARG A 165 5.47 6.82 -8.04
CA ARG A 165 5.04 7.02 -6.64
C ARG A 165 3.62 7.58 -6.52
N LYS A 166 3.20 8.41 -7.49
CA LYS A 166 1.83 8.95 -7.57
C LYS A 166 0.84 7.90 -8.10
N ALA A 167 1.29 7.03 -9.00
CA ALA A 167 0.44 6.02 -9.64
C ALA A 167 0.02 4.90 -8.68
N ALA A 168 0.94 4.39 -7.83
CA ALA A 168 0.61 3.33 -6.87
C ALA A 168 -0.37 3.80 -5.79
N LEU A 169 -0.18 5.02 -5.26
CA LEU A 169 -1.10 5.63 -4.30
C LEU A 169 -2.45 5.94 -4.93
N ALA A 170 -2.46 6.51 -6.15
CA ALA A 170 -3.69 6.76 -6.88
C ALA A 170 -4.46 5.46 -7.16
N GLY A 171 -3.78 4.41 -7.63
CA GLY A 171 -4.40 3.11 -7.91
C GLY A 171 -5.03 2.47 -6.68
N ALA A 172 -4.33 2.45 -5.54
CA ALA A 172 -4.89 1.93 -4.28
C ALA A 172 -6.12 2.73 -3.82
N VAL A 173 -6.07 4.05 -3.91
CA VAL A 173 -7.19 4.94 -3.57
C VAL A 173 -8.37 4.73 -4.53
N THR A 174 -8.12 4.58 -5.83
CA THR A 174 -9.15 4.33 -6.83
C THR A 174 -9.86 3.00 -6.61
N VAL A 175 -9.11 1.92 -6.33
CA VAL A 175 -9.69 0.61 -6.03
C VAL A 175 -10.52 0.65 -4.74
N ALA A 176 -9.98 1.25 -3.68
CA ALA A 176 -10.72 1.39 -2.42
C ALA A 176 -12.00 2.23 -2.57
N ALA A 177 -11.94 3.30 -3.37
CA ALA A 177 -13.11 4.13 -3.69
C ALA A 177 -14.14 3.38 -4.55
N ALA A 178 -13.69 2.58 -5.52
CA ALA A 178 -14.57 1.75 -6.35
C ALA A 178 -15.26 0.65 -5.53
N ASP A 179 -14.53 -0.04 -4.66
CA ASP A 179 -15.09 -1.04 -3.74
C ASP A 179 -16.11 -0.42 -2.79
N LEU A 180 -15.83 0.78 -2.27
CA LEU A 180 -16.78 1.54 -1.46
C LEU A 180 -18.05 1.91 -2.24
N ALA A 181 -17.90 2.42 -3.47
CA ALA A 181 -19.04 2.77 -4.31
C ALA A 181 -19.91 1.55 -4.64
N LEU A 182 -19.29 0.41 -4.97
CA LEU A 182 -19.98 -0.86 -5.20
C LEU A 182 -20.68 -1.38 -3.95
N LEU A 183 -20.07 -1.21 -2.78
CA LEU A 183 -20.67 -1.56 -1.51
C LEU A 183 -21.89 -0.69 -1.19
N LEU A 184 -21.77 0.62 -1.34
CA LEU A 184 -22.86 1.57 -1.09
C LEU A 184 -24.05 1.32 -2.02
N THR A 185 -23.78 1.12 -3.32
CA THR A 185 -24.83 0.86 -4.32
C THR A 185 -25.54 -0.48 -4.13
N ARG A 186 -24.82 -1.53 -3.69
CA ARG A 186 -25.43 -2.84 -3.36
C ARG A 186 -26.10 -2.85 -1.99
N GLY A 187 -25.62 -2.07 -1.03
CA GLY A 187 -26.23 -1.91 0.29
C GLY A 187 -27.57 -1.20 0.23
N THR A 188 -27.71 -0.16 -0.60
CA THR A 188 -28.99 0.54 -0.83
C THR A 188 -30.03 -0.27 -1.59
N ALA A 189 -29.63 -1.36 -2.26
CA ALA A 189 -30.55 -2.22 -3.01
C ALA A 189 -31.19 -3.32 -2.12
N LEU A 190 -30.77 -3.43 -0.85
CA LEU A 190 -31.23 -4.44 0.11
C LEU A 190 -31.98 -3.85 1.32
N SER A 191 -32.24 -2.54 1.31
CA SER A 191 -33.00 -1.79 2.34
C SER A 191 -34.36 -1.35 1.83
#